data_AF-A0A3A8ZZI2-F1
#
_entry.id   AF-A0A3A8ZZI2-F1
#
_cell.length_a   1.000
_cell.length_b   1.000
_cell.length_c   1.000
_cell.angle_alpha   90.00
_cell.angle_beta   90.00
_cell.angle_gamma   90.00
#
_symmetry.space_group_name_H-M   'P 1'
#
loop_
_entity.id
_entity.type
_entity.pdbx_description
1 polymer ?
#
loop_
_entity_poly.entity_id
_entity_poly.type
_entity_poly.pdbx_seq_one_letter_code
_entity_poly.pdbx_strand_id
1 'polypeptide(L)'
;MKKLAMIMEANNRAFACTRVAWFLKKIREMDEEINLYIFRSAGAWTLDRNYNLGEYNIYQLPDLSEFDGIILDVNSIHQREQYGCGAASWEYLINAARQSGKPVLSLANRIEGFYYVGIIIMQPCFR
;
A
#
# COMPACT_ATOMS: atom_id res chain seq x y z
N MET A 1 -4.31 21.44 -7.84
CA MET A 1 -4.24 19.98 -8.02
C MET A 1 -3.34 19.31 -6.98
N LYS A 2 -3.93 18.64 -5.99
CA LYS A 2 -3.20 17.80 -5.03
C LYS A 2 -2.91 16.42 -5.64
N LYS A 3 -1.80 15.78 -5.28
CA LYS A 3 -1.40 14.45 -5.76
C LYS A 3 -1.38 13.45 -4.61
N LEU A 4 -2.10 12.35 -4.75
CA LEU A 4 -2.05 11.22 -3.83
C LEU A 4 -1.42 10.02 -4.51
N ALA A 5 -0.41 9.43 -3.87
CA ALA A 5 0.14 8.12 -4.26
C ALA A 5 -0.61 7.02 -3.50
N MET A 6 -1.04 5.98 -4.21
CA MET A 6 -1.57 4.75 -3.63
C MET A 6 -0.69 3.58 -4.06
N ILE A 7 0.06 3.05 -3.09
CA ILE A 7 0.85 1.84 -3.24
C ILE A 7 -0.03 0.67 -2.83
N MET A 8 -0.27 -0.28 -3.75
CA MET A 8 -1.12 -1.42 -3.45
C MET A 8 -0.64 -2.72 -4.08
N GLU A 9 -1.07 -3.84 -3.51
CA GLU A 9 -0.92 -5.16 -4.12
C GLU A 9 -2.20 -5.66 -4.81
N ALA A 10 -2.04 -6.53 -5.81
CA ALA A 10 -3.11 -7.04 -6.67
C ALA A 10 -3.70 -8.39 -6.23
N ASN A 11 -3.84 -8.65 -4.94
CA ASN A 11 -4.01 -10.05 -4.45
C ASN A 11 -5.41 -10.59 -4.73
N ASN A 12 -6.46 -9.86 -4.32
CA ASN A 12 -7.86 -10.17 -4.65
C ASN A 12 -8.46 -9.00 -5.45
N ARG A 13 -8.80 -9.25 -6.72
CA ARG A 13 -9.33 -8.24 -7.65
C ARG A 13 -10.54 -7.51 -7.08
N ALA A 14 -11.45 -8.20 -6.38
CA ALA A 14 -12.64 -7.57 -5.83
C ALA A 14 -12.28 -6.56 -4.73
N PHE A 15 -11.51 -6.98 -3.73
CA PHE A 15 -11.12 -6.10 -2.62
C PHE A 15 -10.27 -4.92 -3.08
N ALA A 16 -9.28 -5.17 -3.94
CA ALA A 16 -8.39 -4.13 -4.45
C ALA A 16 -9.15 -3.10 -5.31
N CYS A 17 -10.08 -3.54 -6.16
CA CYS A 17 -10.92 -2.64 -6.95
C CYS A 17 -11.92 -1.86 -6.09
N THR A 18 -12.54 -2.49 -5.07
CA THR A 18 -13.45 -1.79 -4.16
C THR A 18 -12.74 -0.70 -3.36
N ARG A 19 -11.51 -0.93 -2.90
CA ARG A 19 -10.71 0.09 -2.20
C ARG A 19 -10.45 1.30 -3.08
N VAL A 20 -9.96 1.08 -4.30
CA VAL A 20 -9.74 2.17 -5.27
C VAL A 20 -11.03 2.91 -5.58
N ALA A 21 -12.13 2.19 -5.86
CA ALA A 21 -13.42 2.78 -6.15
C ALA A 21 -13.94 3.65 -4.99
N TRP A 22 -13.72 3.21 -3.74
CA TRP A 22 -14.09 3.97 -2.55
C TRP A 22 -13.28 5.27 -2.42
N PHE A 23 -11.96 5.21 -2.59
CA PHE A 23 -11.12 6.43 -2.56
C PHE A 23 -11.50 7.41 -3.67
N LEU A 24 -11.71 6.91 -4.89
CA LEU A 24 -12.16 7.76 -6.01
C LEU A 24 -13.54 8.37 -5.74
N LYS A 25 -14.46 7.63 -5.11
CA LYS A 25 -15.75 8.17 -4.69
C LYS A 25 -15.58 9.28 -3.66
N LYS A 26 -14.72 9.08 -2.65
CA LYS A 26 -14.47 10.10 -1.62
C LYS A 26 -13.79 11.34 -2.16
N ILE A 27 -12.82 11.19 -3.06
CA ILE A 27 -12.21 12.33 -3.76
C ILE A 27 -13.27 13.12 -4.53
N ARG A 28 -14.18 12.46 -5.25
CA ARG A 28 -15.27 13.15 -5.98
C ARG A 28 -16.29 13.84 -5.06
N GLU A 29 -16.45 13.37 -3.83
CA GLU A 29 -17.31 14.00 -2.82
C GLU A 29 -16.63 15.21 -2.15
N MET A 30 -15.30 15.33 -2.28
CA MET A 30 -14.55 16.50 -1.83
C MET A 30 -14.63 17.59 -2.90
N ASP A 31 -14.80 18.84 -2.47
CA ASP A 31 -14.68 20.02 -3.33
C ASP A 31 -13.19 20.38 -3.56
N GLU A 32 -12.38 19.37 -3.87
CA GLU A 32 -10.94 19.49 -4.07
C GLU A 32 -10.50 18.74 -5.33
N GLU A 33 -9.58 19.37 -6.07
CA GLU A 33 -8.97 18.76 -7.25
C GLU A 33 -7.80 17.86 -6.82
N ILE A 34 -8.07 16.56 -6.66
CA ILE A 34 -7.10 15.54 -6.22
C ILE A 34 -6.91 14.48 -7.30
N ASN A 35 -5.66 14.26 -7.70
CA ASN A 35 -5.27 13.17 -8.58
C ASN A 35 -4.79 11.95 -7.77
N LEU A 36 -5.36 10.79 -8.05
CA LEU A 36 -4.94 9.52 -7.45
C LEU A 36 -4.05 8.73 -8.41
N TYR A 37 -2.79 8.54 -8.04
CA TYR A 37 -1.81 7.74 -8.78
C TYR A 37 -1.68 6.37 -8.13
N ILE A 38 -1.92 5.31 -8.88
CA ILE A 38 -1.99 3.94 -8.35
C ILE A 38 -0.79 3.15 -8.87
N PHE A 39 0.06 2.71 -7.94
CA PHE A 39 1.18 1.81 -8.21
C PHE A 39 0.81 0.44 -7.67
N ARG A 40 0.53 -0.49 -8.59
CA ARG A 40 0.01 -1.83 -8.27
C ARG A 40 0.96 -2.92 -8.74
N SER A 41 1.26 -3.87 -7.85
CA SER A 41 2.07 -5.06 -8.17
C SER A 41 1.27 -6.35 -8.03
N ALA A 42 1.56 -7.38 -8.85
CA ALA A 42 1.05 -8.74 -8.71
C ALA A 42 2.02 -9.69 -7.99
N GLY A 43 3.07 -9.18 -7.34
CA GLY A 43 4.09 -9.97 -6.65
C GLY A 43 3.57 -10.89 -5.54
N ALA A 44 2.34 -10.71 -5.02
CA ALA A 44 1.78 -11.67 -4.07
C ALA A 44 1.13 -12.92 -4.71
N TRP A 45 1.19 -13.09 -6.04
CA TRP A 45 0.51 -14.20 -6.74
C TRP A 45 1.30 -15.51 -6.70
N THR A 46 2.62 -15.46 -6.56
CA THR A 46 3.51 -16.64 -6.58
C THR A 46 4.42 -16.64 -5.37
N LEU A 47 4.95 -17.79 -4.93
CA LEU A 47 5.99 -17.82 -3.89
C LEU A 47 7.41 -17.67 -4.46
N ASP A 48 7.53 -17.39 -5.77
CA ASP A 48 8.80 -17.26 -6.46
C ASP A 48 9.41 -15.88 -6.17
N ARG A 49 10.53 -15.87 -5.44
CA ARG A 49 11.22 -14.65 -5.06
C ARG A 49 11.72 -13.83 -6.24
N ASN A 50 12.19 -14.47 -7.32
CA ASN A 50 12.73 -13.76 -8.49
C ASN A 50 11.60 -13.10 -9.29
N TYR A 51 10.45 -13.78 -9.40
CA TYR A 51 9.24 -13.18 -9.95
C TYR A 51 8.81 -11.95 -9.13
N ASN A 52 8.77 -12.10 -7.79
CA ASN A 52 8.34 -11.04 -6.89
C ASN A 52 9.29 -9.82 -6.91
N LEU A 53 10.60 -10.03 -7.06
CA LEU A 53 11.57 -8.94 -7.25
C LEU A 53 11.24 -8.09 -8.48
N GLY A 54 10.95 -8.73 -9.62
CA GLY A 54 10.58 -8.02 -10.84
C GLY A 54 9.27 -7.24 -10.68
N GLU A 55 8.26 -7.86 -10.08
CA GLU A 55 6.95 -7.26 -9.83
C GLU A 55 7.00 -6.09 -8.84
N TYR A 56 7.85 -6.16 -7.82
CA TYR A 56 7.94 -5.11 -6.80
C TYR A 56 8.81 -3.92 -7.20
N ASN A 57 9.56 -3.98 -8.30
CA ASN A 57 10.28 -2.83 -8.84
C ASN A 57 9.35 -1.66 -9.20
N ILE A 58 8.07 -1.91 -9.46
CA ILE A 58 7.09 -0.85 -9.70
C ILE A 58 7.01 0.16 -8.53
N TYR A 59 7.31 -0.29 -7.32
CA TYR A 59 7.31 0.54 -6.11
C TYR A 59 8.51 1.48 -6.00
N GLN A 60 9.56 1.25 -6.80
CA GLN A 60 10.71 2.14 -6.89
C GLN A 60 10.53 3.25 -7.92
N LEU A 61 9.50 3.15 -8.78
CA LEU A 61 9.23 4.15 -9.81
C LEU A 61 8.79 5.52 -9.26
N PRO A 62 7.88 5.62 -8.28
CA PRO A 62 7.47 6.92 -7.78
C PRO A 62 8.51 7.53 -6.84
N ASP A 63 8.89 8.79 -7.10
CA ASP A 63 9.41 9.65 -6.04
C ASP A 63 8.26 10.10 -5.14
N LEU A 64 8.17 9.49 -3.97
CA LEU A 64 7.08 9.75 -3.01
C LEU A 64 7.11 11.18 -2.46
N SER A 65 8.21 11.91 -2.58
CA SER A 65 8.31 13.31 -2.14
C SER A 65 7.55 14.29 -3.05
N GLU A 66 7.23 13.88 -4.28
CA GLU A 66 6.45 14.68 -5.25
C GLU A 66 4.94 14.69 -4.96
N PHE A 67 4.48 13.87 -4.02
CA PHE A 67 3.07 13.73 -3.64
C PHE A 67 2.74 14.56 -2.41
N ASP A 68 1.46 14.88 -2.24
CA ASP A 68 0.93 15.58 -1.05
C ASP A 68 0.52 14.62 0.05
N GLY A 69 0.29 13.35 -0.28
CA GLY A 69 -0.03 12.28 0.66
C GLY A 69 0.11 10.90 0.04
N ILE A 70 0.31 9.91 0.91
CA ILE A 70 0.64 8.53 0.52
C ILE A 70 -0.34 7.57 1.20
N ILE A 71 -0.90 6.64 0.43
CA ILE A 71 -1.74 5.54 0.90
C ILE A 71 -0.96 4.24 0.69
N LEU A 72 -0.72 3.51 1.78
CA LEU A 72 -0.02 2.23 1.78
C LEU A 72 -1.01 1.08 2.02
N ASP A 73 -1.29 0.32 0.98
CA ASP A 73 -2.11 -0.90 1.01
C ASP A 73 -1.27 -2.15 0.70
N VAL A 74 -0.40 -2.51 1.65
CA VAL A 74 0.69 -3.46 1.43
C VAL A 74 0.67 -4.61 2.44
N ASN A 75 -0.53 -5.03 2.85
CA ASN A 75 -0.71 -6.06 3.88
C ASN A 75 0.00 -7.39 3.58
N SER A 76 -0.10 -7.88 2.34
CA SER A 76 0.45 -9.19 2.03
C SER A 76 1.96 -9.17 1.74
N ILE A 77 2.55 -8.02 1.37
CA ILE A 77 4.01 -7.84 1.33
C ILE A 77 4.60 -8.09 2.73
N HIS A 78 4.02 -7.46 3.76
CA HIS A 78 4.48 -7.63 5.15
C HIS A 78 4.43 -9.11 5.58
N GLN A 79 3.32 -9.79 5.29
CA GLN A 79 3.16 -11.21 5.61
C GLN A 79 4.19 -12.07 4.86
N ARG A 80 4.45 -11.78 3.58
CA ARG A 80 5.38 -12.57 2.75
C ARG A 80 6.84 -12.36 3.13
N GLU A 81 7.21 -11.15 3.53
CA GLU A 81 8.53 -10.89 4.13
C GLU A 81 8.72 -11.77 5.38
N GLN A 82 7.68 -11.88 6.23
CA GLN A 82 7.68 -12.75 7.41
C GLN A 82 7.84 -14.25 7.05
N TYR A 83 7.34 -14.69 5.89
CA TYR A 83 7.48 -16.07 5.41
C TYR A 83 8.73 -16.32 4.54
N GLY A 84 9.63 -15.33 4.38
CA GLY A 84 10.86 -15.47 3.59
C GLY A 84 10.65 -15.54 2.06
N CYS A 85 9.44 -15.27 1.58
CA CYS A 85 9.10 -15.16 0.16
C CYS A 85 8.86 -13.71 -0.31
N GLY A 86 9.08 -12.76 0.60
CA GLY A 86 9.17 -11.33 0.33
C GLY A 86 10.44 -10.97 -0.45
N ALA A 87 10.48 -9.74 -0.96
CA ALA A 87 11.57 -9.25 -1.81
C ALA A 87 12.25 -8.00 -1.25
N ALA A 88 12.27 -7.83 0.09
CA ALA A 88 12.77 -6.64 0.79
C ALA A 88 12.00 -5.34 0.44
N SER A 89 10.90 -5.44 -0.29
CA SER A 89 10.08 -4.31 -0.73
C SER A 89 9.37 -3.61 0.42
N TRP A 90 9.10 -4.33 1.51
CA TRP A 90 8.40 -3.78 2.68
C TRP A 90 9.21 -2.69 3.37
N GLU A 91 10.47 -2.98 3.75
CA GLU A 91 11.33 -2.00 4.41
C GLU A 91 11.65 -0.83 3.50
N TYR A 92 11.94 -1.11 2.22
CA TYR A 92 12.14 -0.07 1.22
C TYR A 92 10.96 0.90 1.16
N LEU A 93 9.74 0.38 1.02
CA LEU A 93 8.53 1.20 0.93
C LEU A 93 8.29 2.05 2.17
N ILE A 94 8.48 1.47 3.37
CA ILE A 94 8.32 2.21 4.62
C ILE A 94 9.37 3.31 4.72
N ASN A 95 10.63 3.00 4.40
CA ASN A 95 11.71 3.97 4.46
C ASN A 95 11.51 5.11 3.45
N ALA A 96 11.14 4.79 2.22
CA ALA A 96 10.80 5.79 1.20
C ALA A 96 9.63 6.67 1.65
N ALA A 97 8.57 6.07 2.21
CA ALA A 97 7.41 6.81 2.72
C ALA A 97 7.78 7.72 3.90
N ARG A 98 8.64 7.27 4.83
CA ARG A 98 9.14 8.10 5.94
C ARG A 98 10.00 9.26 5.44
N GLN A 99 10.93 8.97 4.54
CA GLN A 99 11.86 9.95 3.97
C GLN A 99 11.14 11.02 3.12
N SER A 100 9.97 10.70 2.57
CA SER A 100 9.15 11.68 1.85
C SER A 100 8.72 12.89 2.69
N GLY A 101 8.65 12.72 4.03
CA GLY A 101 8.13 13.74 4.95
C GLY A 101 6.63 14.03 4.77
N LYS A 102 5.92 13.25 3.94
CA LYS A 102 4.49 13.43 3.64
C LYS A 102 3.61 12.67 4.62
N PRO A 103 2.34 13.08 4.81
CA PRO A 103 1.38 12.29 5.56
C PRO A 103 1.14 10.94 4.89
N VAL A 104 1.26 9.87 5.67
CA VAL A 104 1.07 8.49 5.20
C VAL A 104 -0.11 7.85 5.92
N LEU A 105 -1.04 7.28 5.15
CA LEU A 105 -2.14 6.45 5.63
C LEU A 105 -1.83 4.98 5.31
N SER A 106 -1.63 4.16 6.34
CA SER A 106 -1.48 2.71 6.19
C SER A 106 -2.82 2.00 6.38
N LEU A 107 -3.14 1.11 5.43
CA LEU A 107 -4.32 0.28 5.44
C LEU A 107 -3.97 -1.12 5.95
N ALA A 108 -4.76 -1.61 6.92
CA ALA A 108 -4.66 -2.95 7.52
C ALA A 108 -3.39 -3.28 8.30
N ASN A 109 -2.26 -2.59 8.08
CA ASN A 109 -1.05 -2.70 8.90
C ASN A 109 -0.82 -1.46 9.76
N ARG A 110 -0.64 -1.65 11.07
CA ARG A 110 -0.24 -0.56 11.96
C ARG A 110 1.27 -0.37 11.86
N ILE A 111 1.68 0.80 11.37
CA ILE A 111 3.09 1.19 11.25
C ILE A 111 3.31 2.43 12.11
N GLU A 112 4.31 2.41 12.97
CA GLU A 112 4.65 3.55 13.82
C GLU A 112 5.00 4.79 12.98
N GLY A 113 4.41 5.93 13.38
CA GLY A 113 4.57 7.22 12.71
C GLY A 113 3.57 7.48 11.58
N PHE A 114 2.73 6.50 11.20
CA PHE A 114 1.74 6.66 10.14
C PHE A 114 0.31 6.69 10.68
N TYR A 115 -0.59 7.36 9.96
CA TYR A 115 -2.04 7.21 10.19
C TYR A 115 -2.44 5.78 9.84
N TYR A 116 -3.44 5.24 10.54
CA TYR A 116 -3.83 3.84 10.41
C TYR A 116 -5.33 3.68 10.29
N VAL A 117 -5.77 2.89 9.31
CA VAL A 117 -7.14 2.39 9.20
C VAL A 117 -7.10 0.89 8.96
N GLY A 118 -7.80 0.11 9.77
CA GLY A 118 -7.90 -1.32 9.59
C GLY A 118 -9.12 -1.90 10.29
N ILE A 119 -9.40 -3.17 9.99
CA ILE A 119 -10.50 -3.91 10.60
C ILE A 119 -9.96 -4.56 11.87
N ILE A 120 -10.70 -4.45 12.98
CA ILE A 120 -10.40 -5.22 14.19
C ILE A 120 -10.74 -6.68 13.88
N ILE A 121 -9.73 -7.48 13.58
CA ILE A 121 -9.86 -8.94 13.56
C ILE A 121 -9.58 -9.39 14.99
N MET A 122 -10.64 -9.65 15.76
CA MET A 122 -10.50 -10.43 16.99
C MET A 122 -9.85 -11.76 16.59
N GLN A 123 -8.67 -12.06 17.13
CA GLN A 123 -8.19 -13.43 17.11
C GLN A 123 -9.30 -14.31 17.71
N PRO A 124 -9.63 -15.48 17.13
CA PRO A 124 -10.50 -16.41 17.82
C PRO A 124 -9.81 -16.74 19.15
N CYS A 125 -10.42 -16.34 20.25
CA CYS A 125 -10.07 -16.79 21.58
C CYS A 125 -10.30 -18.31 21.63
N PHE A 126 -9.35 -19.09 21.14
CA PHE A 126 -9.20 -20.47 21.57
C PHE A 126 -8.67 -20.41 23.00
N ARG A 127 -9.62 -20.44 23.94
CA ARG A 127 -9.36 -20.91 25.31
C ARG A 127 -9.40 -22.43 25.32
#